data_AF-A0A3C1KBC7-F1
#
_entry.id   AF-A0A3C1KBC7-F1
#
_cell.length_a   1.000
_cell.length_b   1.000
_cell.length_c   1.000
_cell.angle_alpha   90.00
_cell.angle_beta   90.00
_cell.angle_gamma   90.00
#
_symmetry.space_group_name_H-M   'P 1'
#
loop_
_entity.id
_entity.type
_entity.pdbx_description
1 polymer ?
#
loop_
_entity_poly.entity_id
_entity_poly.type
_entity_poly.pdbx_seq_one_letter_code
_entity_poly.pdbx_strand_id
1 'polypeptide(L)'
;IEPIETADRLFPTMRAIADHGAEVLRGPAARIRAITGAARALADGELELTTGDDGAAQREALLAMPGIGPWTADYVRMRVIGDPDVLLPGDVAVRTGAARLGIPADPAGLTAWADRVAPWRSYLTAHLWRAVSAPLTPRKASS
;
A
#
# COMPACT_ATOMS: atom_id res chain seq x y z
N ILE A 1 -4.09 -3.61 26.61
CA ILE A 1 -3.71 -4.51 25.51
C ILE A 1 -3.41 -5.82 26.17
N GLU A 2 -4.29 -6.82 26.05
CA GLU A 2 -4.00 -8.14 26.61
C GLU A 2 -2.83 -8.78 25.84
N PRO A 3 -1.94 -9.52 26.51
CA PRO A 3 -0.84 -10.19 25.82
C PRO A 3 -1.42 -11.21 24.84
N ILE A 4 -0.93 -11.22 23.61
CA ILE A 4 -1.24 -12.29 22.67
C ILE A 4 -0.44 -13.51 23.14
N GLU A 5 -1.06 -14.36 23.97
CA GLU A 5 -0.42 -15.48 24.71
C GLU A 5 0.23 -16.57 23.83
N THR A 6 0.30 -16.41 22.50
CA THR A 6 0.79 -17.44 21.56
C THR A 6 1.84 -16.95 20.55
N ALA A 7 2.41 -15.76 20.70
CA ALA A 7 3.42 -15.26 19.76
C ALA A 7 4.86 -15.57 20.23
N ASP A 8 5.33 -16.80 20.03
CA ASP A 8 6.73 -17.20 20.36
C ASP A 8 7.77 -16.63 19.37
N ARG A 9 7.32 -15.93 18.32
CA ARG A 9 8.18 -15.36 17.28
C ARG A 9 7.74 -13.94 16.95
N LEU A 10 8.73 -13.05 16.89
CA LEU A 10 8.56 -11.69 16.40
C LEU A 10 8.74 -11.65 14.87
N PHE A 11 8.24 -10.58 14.25
CA PHE A 11 8.61 -10.29 12.87
C PHE A 11 10.13 -10.04 12.78
N PRO A 12 10.82 -10.49 11.71
CA PRO A 12 12.26 -10.29 11.57
C PRO A 12 12.66 -8.82 11.59
N THR A 13 13.82 -8.51 12.15
CA THR A 13 14.40 -7.16 12.07
C THR A 13 14.80 -6.83 10.62
N MET A 14 14.89 -5.53 10.31
CA MET A 14 15.35 -5.10 8.97
C MET A 14 16.75 -5.65 8.66
N ARG A 15 17.64 -5.71 9.66
CA ARG A 15 18.96 -6.36 9.53
C ARG A 15 18.83 -7.84 9.14
N ALA A 16 17.99 -8.61 9.83
CA ALA A 16 17.79 -10.02 9.52
C ALA A 16 17.21 -10.24 8.12
N ILE A 17 16.28 -9.39 7.67
CA ILE A 17 15.75 -9.44 6.30
C ILE A 17 16.83 -9.10 5.29
N ALA A 18 17.66 -8.09 5.56
CA ALA A 18 18.74 -7.67 4.68
C ALA A 18 19.81 -8.76 4.51
N ASP A 19 20.11 -9.51 5.58
CA ASP A 19 21.16 -10.53 5.59
C ASP A 19 20.67 -11.88 5.06
N HIS A 20 19.46 -12.31 5.44
CA HIS A 20 18.97 -13.68 5.19
C HIS A 20 17.71 -13.74 4.30
N GLY A 21 17.14 -12.60 3.92
CA GLY A 21 15.87 -12.57 3.17
C GLY A 21 15.92 -13.31 1.84
N ALA A 22 17.07 -13.27 1.15
CA ALA A 22 17.25 -13.97 -0.12
C ALA A 22 17.19 -15.51 -0.01
N GLU A 23 17.45 -16.05 1.18
CA GLU A 23 17.42 -17.50 1.44
C GLU A 23 15.98 -18.04 1.53
N VAL A 24 15.07 -17.21 2.03
CA VAL A 24 13.68 -17.61 2.38
C VAL A 24 12.61 -17.03 1.46
N LEU A 25 12.82 -15.83 0.92
CA LEU A 25 11.86 -15.21 0.01
C LEU A 25 11.78 -16.00 -1.30
N ARG A 26 10.58 -16.01 -1.88
CA ARG A 26 10.27 -16.73 -3.12
C ARG A 26 9.63 -15.77 -4.13
N GLY A 27 9.80 -16.07 -5.42
CA GLY A 27 9.28 -15.26 -6.52
C GLY A 27 10.38 -14.55 -7.32
N PRO A 28 10.04 -13.51 -8.10
CA PRO A 28 10.99 -12.86 -9.01
C PRO A 28 12.20 -12.28 -8.29
N ALA A 29 13.40 -12.52 -8.83
CA ALA A 29 14.66 -12.05 -8.24
C ALA A 29 14.70 -10.52 -8.04
N ALA A 30 14.08 -9.76 -8.95
CA ALA A 30 13.97 -8.30 -8.81
C ALA A 30 13.18 -7.88 -7.56
N ARG A 31 12.11 -8.61 -7.21
CA ARG A 31 11.32 -8.36 -5.99
C ARG A 31 12.12 -8.67 -4.74
N ILE A 32 12.85 -9.79 -4.73
CA ILE A 32 13.70 -10.18 -3.61
C ILE A 32 14.78 -9.12 -3.38
N ARG A 33 15.43 -8.63 -4.44
CA ARG A 33 16.39 -7.52 -4.36
C ARG A 33 15.79 -6.23 -3.85
N ALA A 34 14.58 -5.87 -4.29
CA ALA A 34 13.90 -4.67 -3.80
C ALA A 34 13.62 -4.76 -2.29
N ILE A 35 13.11 -5.90 -1.80
CA ILE A 35 12.81 -6.11 -0.38
C ILE A 35 14.08 -6.10 0.46
N THR A 36 15.10 -6.88 0.07
CA THR A 36 16.37 -6.97 0.82
C THR A 36 17.16 -5.66 0.77
N GLY A 37 17.13 -4.93 -0.34
CA GLY A 37 17.73 -3.60 -0.48
C GLY A 37 17.04 -2.54 0.37
N ALA A 38 15.70 -2.51 0.40
CA ALA A 38 14.95 -1.62 1.29
C ALA A 38 15.23 -1.94 2.77
N ALA A 39 15.27 -3.22 3.14
CA ALA A 39 15.61 -3.64 4.49
C ALA A 39 17.04 -3.25 4.88
N ARG A 40 18.00 -3.35 3.96
CA ARG A 40 19.39 -2.89 4.17
C ARG A 40 19.42 -1.39 4.44
N ALA A 41 18.79 -0.58 3.59
CA ALA A 41 18.73 0.88 3.75
C ALA A 41 18.09 1.30 5.09
N LEU A 42 17.00 0.64 5.49
CA LEU A 42 16.37 0.86 6.80
C LEU A 42 17.28 0.45 7.97
N ALA A 43 17.99 -0.66 7.84
CA ALA A 43 18.86 -1.15 8.91
C ALA A 43 20.14 -0.31 9.06
N ASP A 44 20.60 0.31 7.97
CA ASP A 44 21.80 1.16 7.92
C ASP A 44 21.46 2.63 8.25
N GLY A 45 20.19 3.02 8.26
CA GLY A 45 19.74 4.41 8.51
C GLY A 45 19.73 5.30 7.25
N GLU A 46 20.04 4.74 6.09
CA GLU A 46 20.02 5.45 4.79
C GLU A 46 18.58 5.74 4.31
N LEU A 47 17.62 4.96 4.79
CA LEU A 47 16.19 5.21 4.65
C LEU A 47 15.57 5.21 6.04
N GLU A 48 14.86 6.27 6.39
CA GLU A 48 14.03 6.32 7.59
C GLU A 48 12.56 6.41 7.16
N LEU A 49 11.70 5.61 7.82
CA LEU A 49 10.26 5.63 7.62
C LEU A 49 9.60 5.77 8.98
N THR A 50 9.09 6.96 9.27
CA THR A 50 8.45 7.28 10.56
C THR A 50 7.06 7.87 10.34
N THR A 51 6.23 7.87 11.39
CA THR A 51 4.91 8.50 11.35
C THR A 51 4.97 10.03 11.25
N GLY A 52 6.15 10.63 11.49
CA GLY A 52 6.35 12.08 11.45
C GLY A 52 6.95 12.60 10.15
N ASP A 53 7.15 11.74 9.15
CA ASP A 53 7.79 12.12 7.89
C ASP A 53 6.92 13.09 7.08
N ASP A 54 7.57 13.98 6.32
CA ASP A 54 6.90 14.67 5.22
C ASP A 54 6.56 13.66 4.11
N GLY A 55 5.30 13.65 3.68
CA GLY A 55 4.80 12.66 2.74
C GLY A 55 5.41 12.76 1.33
N ALA A 56 5.81 13.96 0.89
CA ALA A 56 6.45 14.12 -0.41
C ALA A 56 7.91 13.62 -0.37
N ALA A 57 8.66 14.00 0.66
CA ALA A 57 10.03 13.53 0.88
C ALA A 57 10.09 12.01 1.07
N GLN A 58 9.20 11.42 1.88
CA GLN A 58 9.13 9.97 2.07
C GLN A 58 8.88 9.24 0.74
N ARG A 59 7.95 9.76 -0.06
CA ARG A 59 7.63 9.18 -1.37
C ARG A 59 8.83 9.26 -2.32
N GLU A 60 9.54 10.38 -2.35
CA GLU A 60 10.74 10.55 -3.17
C GLU A 60 11.84 9.56 -2.77
N ALA A 61 12.13 9.45 -1.46
CA ALA A 61 13.12 8.52 -0.93
C ALA A 61 12.77 7.06 -1.30
N LEU A 62 11.50 6.68 -1.19
CA LEU A 62 11.03 5.35 -1.61
C LEU A 62 11.19 5.12 -3.12
N LEU A 63 10.88 6.11 -3.95
CA LEU A 63 11.02 6.00 -5.41
C LEU A 63 12.47 5.94 -5.90
N ALA A 64 13.42 6.48 -5.12
CA ALA A 64 14.84 6.35 -5.41
C ALA A 64 15.35 4.91 -5.22
N MET A 65 14.62 4.07 -4.49
CA MET A 65 15.02 2.68 -4.24
C MET A 65 14.74 1.77 -5.45
N PRO A 66 15.75 1.00 -5.93
CA PRO A 66 15.57 0.10 -7.06
C PRO A 66 14.46 -0.93 -6.83
N GLY A 67 13.49 -0.94 -7.73
CA GLY A 67 12.36 -1.89 -7.69
C GLY A 67 11.18 -1.45 -6.82
N ILE A 68 11.23 -0.27 -6.20
CA ILE A 68 10.06 0.37 -5.59
C ILE A 68 9.41 1.31 -6.62
N GLY A 69 8.17 1.02 -6.98
CA GLY A 69 7.39 1.82 -7.91
C GLY A 69 6.40 2.77 -7.21
N PRO A 70 5.71 3.65 -7.98
CA PRO A 70 4.74 4.61 -7.45
C PRO A 70 3.68 3.97 -6.56
N TRP A 71 3.10 2.84 -6.98
CA TRP A 71 2.09 2.13 -6.19
C TRP A 71 2.60 1.77 -4.77
N THR A 72 3.83 1.25 -4.67
CA THR A 72 4.40 0.86 -3.38
C THR A 72 4.73 2.09 -2.53
N ALA A 73 5.31 3.13 -3.12
CA ALA A 73 5.64 4.37 -2.41
C ALA A 73 4.38 5.04 -1.84
N ASP A 74 3.33 5.13 -2.66
CA ASP A 74 2.04 5.71 -2.27
C ASP A 74 1.33 4.84 -1.22
N TYR A 75 1.39 3.51 -1.34
CA TYR A 75 0.85 2.60 -0.33
C TYR A 75 1.57 2.73 1.03
N VAL A 76 2.90 2.83 1.03
CA VAL A 76 3.68 3.04 2.26
C VAL A 76 3.29 4.37 2.89
N ARG A 77 3.19 5.45 2.12
CA ARG A 77 2.73 6.76 2.61
C ARG A 77 1.36 6.69 3.26
N MET A 78 0.41 6.01 2.61
CA MET A 78 -0.94 5.77 3.15
C MET A 78 -0.92 5.03 4.50
N ARG A 79 0.05 4.13 4.73
CA ARG A 79 0.06 3.23 5.89
C ARG A 79 1.00 3.65 7.02
N VAL A 80 2.10 4.32 6.70
CA VAL A 80 3.13 4.74 7.67
C VAL A 80 2.74 6.07 8.29
N ILE A 81 2.53 7.11 7.49
CA ILE A 81 2.14 8.44 8.00
C ILE A 81 0.63 8.63 8.08
N GLY A 82 -0.15 7.64 7.64
CA GLY A 82 -1.61 7.71 7.66
C GLY A 82 -2.17 8.78 6.74
N ASP A 83 -1.49 9.08 5.61
CA ASP A 83 -1.91 10.11 4.66
C ASP A 83 -3.35 9.86 4.21
N PRO A 84 -4.30 10.78 4.49
CA PRO A 84 -5.71 10.61 4.16
C PRO A 84 -5.98 10.74 2.66
N ASP A 85 -5.03 11.19 1.85
CA ASP A 85 -5.28 11.65 0.48
C ASP A 85 -4.48 10.88 -0.60
N VAL A 86 -4.44 9.56 -0.48
CA VAL A 86 -3.79 8.66 -1.44
C VAL A 86 -4.81 7.84 -2.23
N LEU A 87 -4.72 7.91 -3.56
CA LEU A 87 -5.41 6.98 -4.47
C LEU A 87 -4.38 6.03 -5.09
N LEU A 88 -4.74 4.75 -5.21
CA LEU A 88 -3.91 3.73 -5.87
C LEU A 88 -4.57 3.28 -7.18
N PRO A 89 -4.55 4.10 -8.25
CA PRO A 89 -5.34 3.85 -9.46
C PRO A 89 -4.85 2.62 -10.27
N GLY A 90 -3.62 2.16 -10.04
CA GLY A 90 -3.07 0.93 -10.63
C GLY A 90 -3.45 -0.35 -9.88
N ASP A 91 -4.06 -0.26 -8.69
CA ASP A 91 -4.43 -1.41 -7.88
C ASP A 91 -5.62 -2.16 -8.48
N VAL A 92 -5.46 -3.45 -8.75
CA VAL A 92 -6.50 -4.27 -9.37
C VAL A 92 -7.74 -4.36 -8.47
N ALA A 93 -7.57 -4.52 -7.16
CA ALA A 93 -8.69 -4.62 -6.24
C ALA A 93 -9.43 -3.28 -6.10
N VAL A 94 -8.73 -2.15 -6.09
CA VAL A 94 -9.35 -0.81 -6.12
C VAL A 94 -10.20 -0.65 -7.38
N ARG A 95 -9.66 -0.99 -8.55
CA ARG A 95 -10.38 -0.90 -9.83
C ARG A 95 -11.57 -1.85 -9.89
N THR A 96 -11.43 -3.08 -9.39
CA THR A 96 -12.55 -4.03 -9.26
C THR A 96 -13.63 -3.48 -8.34
N GLY A 97 -13.26 -2.91 -7.19
CA GLY A 97 -14.19 -2.24 -6.27
C GLY A 97 -14.92 -1.08 -6.93
N ALA A 98 -14.21 -0.25 -7.70
CA ALA A 98 -14.78 0.88 -8.45
C ALA A 98 -15.82 0.39 -9.46
N ALA A 99 -15.48 -0.62 -10.27
CA ALA A 99 -16.40 -1.22 -11.23
C ALA A 99 -17.67 -1.77 -10.56
N ARG A 100 -17.53 -2.46 -9.42
CA ARG A 100 -18.66 -3.00 -8.66
C ARG A 100 -19.60 -1.92 -8.12
N LEU A 101 -19.09 -0.72 -7.85
CA LEU A 101 -19.84 0.41 -7.33
C LEU A 101 -20.31 1.39 -8.41
N GLY A 102 -20.06 1.10 -9.70
CA GLY A 102 -20.42 1.98 -10.81
C GLY A 102 -19.56 3.24 -10.92
N ILE A 103 -18.35 3.22 -10.37
CA ILE A 103 -17.34 4.27 -10.50
C ILE A 103 -16.44 3.91 -11.70
N PRO A 104 -15.91 4.90 -12.46
CA PRO A 104 -14.91 4.62 -13.49
C PRO A 104 -13.75 3.77 -12.96
N ALA A 105 -13.44 2.68 -13.66
CA ALA A 105 -12.52 1.65 -13.20
C ALA A 105 -11.20 1.59 -14.00
N ASP A 106 -11.08 2.39 -15.06
CA ASP A 106 -9.79 2.65 -15.67
C ASP A 106 -8.98 3.64 -14.82
N PRO A 107 -7.63 3.57 -14.80
CA PRO A 107 -6.82 4.41 -13.92
C PRO A 107 -7.05 5.92 -14.08
N ALA A 108 -7.24 6.40 -15.31
CA ALA A 108 -7.39 7.83 -15.60
C ALA A 108 -8.77 8.31 -15.15
N GLY A 109 -9.84 7.60 -15.53
CA GLY A 109 -11.20 7.90 -15.12
C GLY A 109 -11.38 7.82 -13.61
N LEU A 110 -10.78 6.83 -12.95
CA LEU A 110 -10.82 6.71 -11.49
C LEU A 110 -10.12 7.89 -10.81
N THR A 111 -8.96 8.30 -11.32
CA THR A 111 -8.22 9.47 -10.81
C THR A 111 -9.06 10.73 -10.90
N ALA A 112 -9.59 11.05 -12.08
CA ALA A 112 -10.45 12.22 -12.28
C ALA A 112 -11.73 12.18 -11.44
N TRP A 113 -12.31 10.99 -11.24
CA TRP A 113 -13.48 10.84 -10.38
C TRP A 113 -13.15 11.09 -8.90
N ALA A 114 -11.98 10.63 -8.44
CA ALA A 114 -11.55 10.70 -7.05
C ALA A 114 -11.23 12.13 -6.56
N ASP A 115 -11.01 13.09 -7.46
CA ASP A 115 -10.80 14.50 -7.08
C ASP A 115 -11.96 15.07 -6.26
N ARG A 116 -13.17 14.52 -6.43
CA ARG A 116 -14.38 14.88 -5.69
C ARG A 116 -14.32 14.58 -4.20
N VAL A 117 -13.44 13.66 -3.80
CA VAL A 117 -13.31 13.20 -2.41
C VAL A 117 -11.96 13.57 -1.81
N ALA A 118 -11.17 14.41 -2.48
CA ALA A 118 -10.02 15.03 -1.84
C ALA A 118 -10.49 15.91 -0.65
N PRO A 119 -9.73 15.99 0.46
CA PRO A 119 -8.43 15.36 0.71
C PRO A 119 -8.53 13.98 1.42
N TRP A 120 -9.54 13.16 1.07
CA TRP A 120 -9.86 11.88 1.74
C TRP A 120 -9.77 10.67 0.80
N ARG A 121 -8.96 10.74 -0.27
CA ARG A 121 -8.86 9.67 -1.29
C ARG A 121 -8.39 8.31 -0.73
N SER A 122 -7.66 8.27 0.39
CA SER A 122 -7.29 7.02 1.08
C SER A 122 -8.51 6.28 1.63
N TYR A 123 -9.54 7.02 2.07
CA TYR A 123 -10.80 6.42 2.53
C TYR A 123 -11.60 5.84 1.37
N LEU A 124 -11.62 6.50 0.22
CA LEU A 124 -12.16 5.91 -1.01
C LEU A 124 -11.44 4.59 -1.32
N THR A 125 -10.11 4.60 -1.37
CA THR A 125 -9.30 3.39 -1.59
C THR A 125 -9.70 2.25 -0.64
N ALA A 126 -9.83 2.54 0.66
CA ALA A 126 -10.26 1.54 1.65
C ALA A 126 -11.69 1.01 1.42
N HIS A 127 -12.63 1.88 1.03
CA HIS A 127 -13.98 1.47 0.66
C HIS A 127 -14.01 0.60 -0.60
N LEU A 128 -13.18 0.92 -1.60
CA LEU A 128 -13.07 0.14 -2.83
C LEU A 128 -12.50 -1.26 -2.55
N TRP A 129 -11.47 -1.39 -1.71
CA TRP A 129 -11.00 -2.71 -1.26
C TRP A 129 -12.09 -3.53 -0.59
N ARG A 130 -12.87 -2.91 0.32
CA ARG A 130 -13.99 -3.59 1.00
C ARG A 130 -15.09 -4.02 0.02
N ALA A 131 -15.34 -3.25 -1.02
CA ALA A 131 -16.33 -3.56 -2.04
C ALA A 131 -15.98 -4.83 -2.83
N VAL A 132 -14.71 -5.24 -2.92
CA VAL A 132 -14.30 -6.48 -3.59
C VAL A 132 -14.80 -7.72 -2.87
N SER A 133 -14.84 -7.71 -1.53
CA SER A 133 -15.25 -8.87 -0.72
C SER A 133 -16.71 -8.84 -0.30
N ALA A 134 -17.40 -7.69 -0.42
CA ALA A 134 -18.81 -7.59 -0.04
C ALA A 134 -19.69 -8.48 -0.94
N PRO A 135 -20.79 -9.07 -0.43
CA PRO A 135 -21.80 -9.69 -1.28
C PRO A 135 -22.42 -8.63 -2.22
N LEU A 136 -22.70 -8.98 -3.47
CA LEU A 136 -23.50 -8.11 -4.34
C LEU A 136 -24.92 -8.06 -3.77
N THR A 137 -25.26 -6.97 -3.09
CA THR A 137 -26.65 -6.73 -2.69
C THR A 137 -27.38 -6.23 -3.94
N PRO A 138 -28.41 -6.94 -4.45
CA PRO A 138 -29.14 -6.47 -5.62
C PRO A 138 -29.76 -5.10 -5.29
N ARG A 139 -29.43 -4.11 -6.10
CA ARG A 139 -30.06 -2.78 -6.05
C ARG A 139 -31.55 -2.99 -6.33
N LYS A 140 -32.41 -2.74 -5.33
CA LYS A 140 -33.87 -2.73 -5.54
C LYS A 140 -34.16 -1.78 -6.69
N ALA A 141 -34.74 -2.28 -7.77
CA ALA A 141 -35.23 -1.44 -8.84
C ALA A 141 -36.33 -0.56 -8.25
N SER A 142 -36.13 0.76 -8.29
CA SER A 142 -37.20 1.71 -8.00
C SER A 142 -38.27 1.52 -9.08
N SER A 143 -39.46 1.09 -8.67
CA SER A 143 -40.69 1.13 -9.48
C SER A 143 -41.30 2.52 -9.43
#